data_AF-A0ABD5B4J5-F1
#
_entry.id   AF-A0ABD5B4J5-F1
#
_cell.length_a   1.000
_cell.length_b   1.000
_cell.length_c   1.000
_cell.angle_alpha   90.00
_cell.angle_beta   90.00
_cell.angle_gamma   90.00
#
_symmetry.space_group_name_H-M   'P 1'
#
loop_
_entity.id
_entity.type
_entity.pdbx_description
1 polymer ?
#
loop_
_entity_poly.entity_id
_entity_poly.type
_entity_poly.pdbx_seq_one_letter_code
_entity_poly.pdbx_strand_id
1 'polypeptide(L)' 'MIEVLEKEHKFLNEKMNRIVEKGAYRIMIGNSFKNLILKQNIEIE' A
#
# COMPACT_ATOMS: atom_id res chain seq x y z
N MET A 1 5.00 1.82 16.76
CA MET A 1 4.86 0.74 15.76
C MET A 1 3.82 1.23 14.76
N ILE A 2 4.14 1.29 13.47
CA ILE A 2 3.15 1.64 12.44
C ILE A 2 2.62 0.31 11.91
N GLU A 3 1.33 0.07 12.08
CA GLU A 3 0.65 -1.09 11.51
C GLU A 3 0.02 -0.66 10.18
N VAL A 4 0.33 -1.38 9.11
CA VAL A 4 -0.26 -1.16 7.78
C VAL A 4 -1.37 -2.20 7.62
N LEU A 5 -2.62 -1.76 7.69
CA LEU A 5 -3.79 -2.63 7.53
C LEU A 5 -4.18 -2.70 6.06
N GLU A 6 -4.19 -3.91 5.48
CA GLU A 6 -4.60 -4.16 4.09
C GLU A 6 -5.97 -3.57 3.74
N LYS A 7 -6.88 -3.48 4.74
CA LYS A 7 -8.25 -2.96 4.57
C LYS A 7 -8.31 -1.47 4.27
N GLU A 8 -7.25 -0.71 4.56
CA GLU A 8 -7.20 0.75 4.34
C GLU A 8 -6.67 1.13 2.95
N HIS A 9 -5.90 0.24 2.31
CA HIS A 9 -5.32 0.45 0.99
C HIS A 9 -6.23 -0.10 -0.11
N LYS A 10 -7.31 0.63 -0.39
CA LYS A 10 -8.23 0.31 -1.48
C LYS A 10 -8.05 1.25 -2.66
N PHE A 11 -8.06 0.69 -3.86
CA PHE A 11 -8.14 1.42 -5.11
C PHE A 11 -9.59 1.54 -5.55
N LEU A 12 -9.86 2.61 -6.29
CA LEU A 12 -11.13 2.80 -6.95
C LEU A 12 -11.07 2.12 -8.31
N ASN A 13 -11.87 1.10 -8.53
CA ASN A 13 -11.95 0.46 -9.84
C ASN A 13 -12.80 1.29 -10.82
N GLU A 14 -12.80 0.88 -12.09
CA GLU A 14 -13.56 1.54 -13.17
C GLU A 14 -15.07 1.66 -12.89
N LYS A 15 -15.59 0.77 -12.04
CA LYS A 15 -16.99 0.75 -11.61
C LYS A 15 -17.23 1.56 -10.33
N MET A 16 -16.28 2.39 -9.92
CA MET A 16 -16.33 3.22 -8.71
C MET A 16 -16.45 2.43 -7.40
N ASN A 17 -16.02 1.17 -7.38
CA ASN A 17 -15.97 0.36 -6.17
C ASN A 17 -14.57 0.44 -5.54
N ARG A 18 -14.52 0.52 -4.20
CA ARG A 18 -13.28 0.44 -3.45
C ARG A 18 -12.86 -1.03 -3.26
N ILE A 19 -11.83 -1.46 -3.95
CA ILE A 19 -11.31 -2.82 -3.93
C ILE A 19 -9.85 -2.86 -3.47
N VAL A 20 -9.43 -3.97 -2.87
CA VAL A 20 -7.99 -4.27 -2.69
C VAL A 20 -7.56 -5.02 -3.95
N GLU A 21 -6.54 -4.52 -4.64
CA GLU A 21 -6.00 -5.20 -5.81
C GLU A 21 -4.95 -6.22 -5.38
N LYS A 22 -4.93 -7.39 -6.01
CA LYS A 22 -3.93 -8.43 -5.75
C LYS A 22 -2.61 -8.06 -6.41
N GLY A 23 -1.50 -8.39 -5.76
CA GLY A 23 -0.15 -8.21 -6.29
C GLY A 23 0.84 -7.65 -5.28
N ALA A 24 1.97 -7.17 -5.78
CA ALA A 24 3.08 -6.69 -4.97
C ALA A 24 2.92 -5.23 -4.55
N TYR A 25 2.89 -4.98 -3.23
CA TYR A 25 2.89 -3.65 -2.64
C TYR A 25 4.23 -3.35 -2.00
N ARG A 26 4.65 -2.08 -2.07
CA ARG A 26 5.89 -1.60 -1.47
C ARG A 26 5.59 -0.69 -0.30
N ILE A 27 6.03 -1.09 0.89
CA ILE A 27 6.00 -0.24 2.07
C ILE A 27 7.30 0.58 2.07
N MET A 28 7.16 1.89 1.92
CA MET A 28 8.26 2.84 1.96
C MET A 28 8.15 3.73 3.19
N ILE A 29 9.27 3.97 3.88
CA ILE A 29 9.32 4.77 5.10
C ILE A 29 10.40 5.84 4.95
N GLY A 30 10.10 7.05 5.42
CA GLY A 30 10.98 8.18 5.29
C GLY A 30 10.50 9.38 6.07
N ASN A 31 11.40 10.34 6.31
CA ASN A 31 11.06 11.57 7.03
C ASN A 31 10.26 12.56 6.18
N SER A 32 10.15 12.32 4.86
CA SER A 32 9.27 13.05 3.95
C SER A 32 8.96 12.20 2.73
N PHE A 33 7.94 12.56 1.96
CA PHE A 33 7.63 11.92 0.67
C PHE A 33 8.79 11.98 -0.33
N LYS A 34 9.68 12.98 -0.22
CA LYS A 34 10.86 13.11 -1.09
C LYS A 34 12.06 12.27 -0.63
N ASN A 35 12.01 11.71 0.58
CA ASN A 35 13.11 10.95 1.17
C ASN A 35 12.59 9.63 1.74
N LEU A 36 12.14 8.75 0.85
CA LEU A 36 11.55 7.45 1.17
C LEU A 36 12.55 6.32 0.90
N ILE A 37 12.66 5.38 1.84
CA ILE A 37 13.47 4.16 1.71
C ILE A 37 12.53 2.96 1.68
N LEU A 38 12.80 1.98 0.80
CA LEU A 38 12.05 0.73 0.77
C LEU A 38 12.27 -0.02 2.10
N LYS A 39 11.18 -0.23 2.84
CA LYS A 39 11.22 -0.99 4.09
C LYS A 39 10.90 -2.47 3.85
N GLN A 40 9.88 -2.74 3.06
CA GLN A 40 9.36 -4.09 2.84
C GLN A 40 8.57 -4.16 1.53
N ASN A 41 8.61 -5.32 0.88
CA ASN A 41 7.64 -5.72 -0.14
C ASN A 41 6.66 -6.71 0.50
N ILE A 42 5.38 -6.56 0.21
CA ILE A 42 4.33 -7.51 0.60
C ILE A 42 3.60 -7.96 -0.66
N GLU A 43 3.18 -9.21 -0.69
CA GLU A 43 2.34 -9.76 -1.75
C GLU A 43 0.93 -9.94 -1.19
N ILE A 44 -0.07 -9.41 -1.89
CA ILE A 44 -1.48 -9.60 -1.54
C ILE A 44 -2.09 -10.57 -2.55
N GLU A 45 -2.52 -11.75 -2.06
CA GLU A 45 -3.12 -12.82 -2.86
C GLU A 45 -4.65 -12.83 -2.87
#